data_AF-A0A7K4M631-F1
#
_entry.id   AF-A0A7K4M631-F1
#
_cell.length_a   1.000
_cell.length_b   1.000
_cell.length_c   1.000
_cell.angle_alpha   90.00
_cell.angle_beta   90.00
_cell.angle_gamma   90.00
#
_symmetry.space_group_name_H-M   'P 1'
#
loop_
_entity.id
_entity.type
_entity.pdbx_description
1 polymer ?
#
loop_
_entity_poly.entity_id
_entity_poly.type
_entity_poly.pdbx_seq_one_letter_code
_entity_poly.pdbx_strand_id
1 'polypeptide(L)'
;MKIEVLVQGDPDIKPFTKIYHYEKSHELIFFESTQLIKKHLLNNMRLNINETLGLFVAYVINSLNEHKTISEIQKHIPELLLPHQVMIGVPESLRKLSFTITTNDIDSEQISITAPIRIDQYFFDERKQIAYE
;
A
#
# COMPACT_ATOMS: atom_id res chain seq x y z
N MET A 1 -6.40 -14.33 10.84
CA MET A 1 -6.65 -12.87 10.78
C MET A 1 -7.09 -12.51 9.38
N LYS A 2 -8.21 -11.80 9.25
CA LYS A 2 -8.72 -11.30 7.97
C LYS A 2 -8.47 -9.79 7.92
N ILE A 3 -7.97 -9.29 6.80
CA ILE A 3 -7.77 -7.86 6.56
C ILE A 3 -8.50 -7.47 5.28
N GLU A 4 -9.51 -6.62 5.42
CA GLU A 4 -10.23 -6.03 4.30
C GLU A 4 -9.70 -4.62 4.08
N VAL A 5 -9.22 -4.33 2.87
CA VAL A 5 -8.67 -3.04 2.49
C VAL A 5 -9.61 -2.40 1.48
N LEU A 6 -10.36 -1.39 1.91
CA LEU A 6 -11.09 -0.50 1.02
C LEU A 6 -10.10 0.52 0.45
N VAL A 7 -10.00 0.54 -0.87
CA VAL A 7 -9.14 1.44 -1.63
C VAL A 7 -10.01 2.49 -2.31
N GLN A 8 -9.67 3.76 -2.07
CA GLN A 8 -10.32 4.90 -2.71
C GLN A 8 -9.23 5.75 -3.37
N GLY A 9 -9.31 5.85 -4.70
CA GLY A 9 -8.40 6.67 -5.52
C GLY A 9 -9.04 8.00 -5.88
N ASP A 10 -8.88 8.41 -7.14
CA ASP A 10 -9.53 9.62 -7.68
C ASP A 10 -11.05 9.60 -7.47
N PRO A 11 -11.68 10.76 -7.23
CA PRO A 11 -13.12 10.85 -6.92
C PRO A 11 -14.03 10.24 -7.99
N ASP A 12 -13.58 10.25 -9.24
CA ASP A 12 -14.34 9.75 -10.40
C ASP A 12 -14.18 8.23 -10.61
N ILE A 13 -13.30 7.58 -9.82
CA ILE A 13 -13.05 6.14 -9.89
C ILE A 13 -13.78 5.44 -8.74
N LYS A 14 -14.57 4.41 -9.08
CA LYS A 14 -15.28 3.62 -8.08
C LYS A 14 -14.29 2.92 -7.13
N PRO A 15 -14.48 3.04 -5.80
CA PRO A 15 -13.69 2.30 -4.83
C PRO A 15 -13.75 0.79 -5.04
N PHE A 16 -12.69 0.09 -4.64
CA PHE A 16 -12.65 -1.37 -4.64
C PHE A 16 -12.12 -1.90 -3.31
N THR A 17 -12.49 -3.13 -2.98
CA THR A 17 -12.05 -3.81 -1.76
C THR A 17 -11.15 -4.97 -2.12
N LYS A 18 -10.06 -5.14 -1.39
CA LYS A 18 -9.23 -6.35 -1.40
C LYS A 18 -9.24 -7.03 -0.05
N ILE A 19 -9.28 -8.36 -0.05
CA ILE A 19 -9.30 -9.17 1.17
C ILE A 19 -8.00 -9.98 1.23
N TYR A 20 -7.32 -9.90 2.36
CA TYR A 20 -6.14 -10.67 2.68
C TYR A 20 -6.43 -11.58 3.86
N HIS A 21 -6.03 -12.85 3.74
CA HIS A 21 -6.11 -13.83 4.82
C HIS A 21 -4.69 -14.11 5.30
N TYR A 22 -4.44 -13.82 6.58
CA TYR A 22 -3.19 -14.14 7.23
C TYR A 22 -3.42 -15.19 8.31
N GLU A 23 -2.65 -16.26 8.21
CA GLU A 23 -2.52 -17.28 9.24
C GLU A 23 -1.05 -17.36 9.63
N LYS A 24 -0.77 -17.66 10.90
CA LYS A 24 0.60 -17.77 11.38
C LYS A 24 1.39 -18.86 10.66
N SER A 25 0.72 -19.92 10.21
CA SER A 25 1.27 -20.96 9.32
C SER A 25 1.78 -20.42 7.98
N HIS A 26 1.25 -19.28 7.50
CA HIS A 26 1.65 -18.63 6.24
C HIS A 26 2.70 -17.52 6.44
N GLU A 27 3.22 -17.35 7.66
CA GLU A 27 4.18 -16.29 7.99
C GLU A 27 5.42 -16.33 7.10
N LEU A 28 5.91 -17.52 6.73
CA LEU A 28 7.05 -17.66 5.82
C LEU A 28 6.74 -17.14 4.41
N ILE A 29 5.59 -17.51 3.84
CA ILE A 29 5.15 -17.07 2.49
C ILE A 29 4.99 -15.55 2.49
N PHE A 30 4.40 -15.02 3.55
CA PHE A 30 4.23 -13.60 3.74
C PHE A 30 5.57 -12.87 3.81
N PHE A 31 6.50 -13.35 4.65
CA PHE A 31 7.84 -12.79 4.78
C PHE A 31 8.59 -12.79 3.44
N GLU A 32 8.61 -13.92 2.72
CA GLU A 32 9.23 -14.04 1.40
C GLU A 32 8.65 -13.04 0.39
N SER A 33 7.33 -12.85 0.38
CA SER A 33 6.68 -11.86 -0.49
C SER A 33 7.14 -10.42 -0.19
N THR A 34 7.38 -10.08 1.07
CA THR A 34 7.94 -8.77 1.45
C THR A 34 9.41 -8.61 1.05
N GLN A 35 10.19 -9.70 1.07
CA GLN A 35 11.58 -9.69 0.62
C GLN A 35 11.69 -9.46 -0.89
N LEU A 36 10.75 -10.00 -1.69
CA LEU A 36 10.66 -9.71 -3.12
C LEU A 36 10.38 -8.23 -3.38
N ILE A 37 9.48 -7.60 -2.61
CA ILE A 37 9.20 -6.17 -2.70
C ILE A 37 10.45 -5.34 -2.34
N LYS A 38 11.17 -5.72 -1.27
CA LYS A 38 12.45 -5.08 -0.91
C LYS A 38 13.48 -5.21 -2.01
N LYS A 39 13.60 -6.40 -2.62
CA LYS A 39 14.51 -6.66 -3.74
C LYS A 39 14.13 -5.84 -4.98
N HIS A 40 12.84 -5.64 -5.26
CA HIS A 40 12.39 -4.75 -6.33
C HIS A 40 12.86 -3.31 -6.10
N LEU A 41 12.67 -2.78 -4.89
CA LEU A 41 13.12 -1.44 -4.53
C LEU A 41 14.64 -1.29 -4.63
N LEU A 42 15.42 -2.28 -4.17
CA LEU A 42 16.88 -2.28 -4.26
C LEU A 42 17.40 -2.30 -5.71
N ASN A 43 16.63 -2.87 -6.63
CA ASN A 43 16.94 -2.88 -8.06
C ASN A 43 16.40 -1.65 -8.81
N ASN A 44 16.00 -0.59 -8.08
CA ASN A 44 15.39 0.63 -8.64
C ASN A 44 14.11 0.36 -9.46
N MET A 45 13.43 -0.76 -9.23
CA MET A 45 12.15 -1.04 -9.85
C MET A 45 11.03 -0.35 -9.08
N ARG A 46 10.05 0.17 -9.82
CA ARG A 46 8.89 0.87 -9.28
C ARG A 46 7.77 -0.10 -8.98
N LEU A 47 7.24 -0.06 -7.77
CA LEU A 47 6.15 -0.94 -7.35
C LEU A 47 4.85 -0.59 -8.05
N ASN A 48 4.14 -1.61 -8.53
CA ASN A 48 2.78 -1.45 -9.01
C ASN A 48 1.78 -1.40 -7.83
N ILE A 49 0.50 -1.17 -8.13
CA ILE A 49 -0.56 -1.05 -7.12
C ILE A 49 -0.71 -2.29 -6.23
N ASN A 50 -0.51 -3.49 -6.77
CA ASN A 50 -0.65 -4.75 -6.04
C ASN A 50 0.50 -4.95 -5.06
N GLU A 51 1.73 -4.70 -5.51
CA GLU A 51 2.94 -4.76 -4.68
C GLU A 51 2.88 -3.71 -3.56
N THR A 52 2.44 -2.50 -3.90
CA THR A 52 2.26 -1.40 -2.94
C THR A 52 1.26 -1.76 -1.84
N LEU A 53 0.07 -2.26 -2.20
CA LEU A 53 -0.91 -2.71 -1.22
C LEU A 53 -0.39 -3.89 -0.39
N GLY A 54 0.33 -4.82 -1.02
CA GLY A 54 0.98 -5.93 -0.33
C GLY A 54 1.96 -5.45 0.75
N LEU A 55 2.78 -4.44 0.44
CA LEU A 55 3.71 -3.83 1.40
C LEU A 55 2.97 -3.19 2.58
N PHE A 56 1.92 -2.42 2.33
CA PHE A 56 1.17 -1.77 3.41
C PHE A 56 0.47 -2.79 4.30
N VAL A 57 -0.15 -3.82 3.73
CA VAL A 57 -0.74 -4.93 4.49
C VAL A 57 0.34 -5.67 5.29
N ALA A 58 1.52 -5.88 4.71
CA ALA A 58 2.68 -6.42 5.40
C ALA A 58 3.08 -5.65 6.63
N TYR A 59 3.20 -4.34 6.47
CA TYR A 59 3.51 -3.46 7.57
C TYR A 59 2.45 -3.48 8.67
N VAL A 60 1.15 -3.46 8.31
CA VAL A 60 0.04 -3.53 9.29
C VAL A 60 0.10 -4.82 10.09
N ILE A 61 0.21 -5.97 9.42
CA ILE A 61 0.27 -7.29 10.09
C ILE A 61 1.46 -7.34 11.05
N ASN A 62 2.64 -6.98 10.58
CA ASN A 62 3.85 -7.01 11.41
C ASN A 62 3.73 -6.06 12.61
N SER A 63 3.17 -4.87 12.39
CA SER A 63 2.99 -3.88 13.46
C SER A 63 2.00 -4.34 14.53
N LEU A 64 0.90 -4.99 14.13
CA LEU A 64 -0.07 -5.57 15.06
C LEU A 64 0.54 -6.73 15.86
N ASN A 65 1.33 -7.59 15.21
CA ASN A 65 2.06 -8.67 15.89
C ASN A 65 3.11 -8.13 16.89
N GLU A 66 3.68 -6.95 16.62
CA GLU A 66 4.59 -6.22 17.52
C GLU A 66 3.86 -5.39 18.59
N HIS A 67 2.52 -5.50 18.68
CA HIS A 67 1.68 -4.74 19.60
C HIS A 67 1.78 -3.21 19.46
N LYS A 68 2.11 -2.71 18.26
CA LYS A 68 2.05 -1.27 17.97
C LYS A 68 0.60 -0.79 17.98
N THR A 69 0.41 0.44 18.43
CA THR A 69 -0.90 1.08 18.43
C THR A 69 -1.33 1.49 17.02
N ILE A 70 -2.65 1.61 16.79
CA ILE A 70 -3.21 2.10 15.52
C ILE A 70 -2.59 3.46 15.13
N SER A 71 -2.40 4.35 16.10
CA SER A 71 -1.82 5.68 15.84
C SER A 71 -0.38 5.61 15.32
N GLU A 72 0.44 4.71 15.87
CA GLU A 72 1.80 4.49 15.38
C GLU A 72 1.81 3.91 13.97
N ILE A 73 0.88 2.99 13.65
CA ILE A 73 0.73 2.42 12.32
C ILE A 73 0.36 3.50 11.30
N GLN A 74 -0.65 4.32 11.61
CA GLN A 74 -1.11 5.41 10.75
C GLN A 74 0.00 6.43 10.46
N LYS A 75 0.82 6.73 11.46
CA LYS A 75 1.92 7.70 11.33
C LYS A 75 3.03 7.21 10.39
N HIS A 76 3.38 5.93 10.45
CA HIS A 76 4.55 5.41 9.71
C HIS A 76 4.23 4.99 8.28
N ILE A 77 3.00 4.60 7.95
CA ILE A 77 2.68 4.13 6.59
C ILE A 77 3.06 5.14 5.49
N PRO A 78 2.78 6.45 5.65
CA PRO A 78 3.22 7.46 4.68
C PRO A 78 4.74 7.58 4.49
N GLU A 79 5.53 7.05 5.42
CA GLU A 79 7.00 7.08 5.39
C GLU A 79 7.59 5.85 4.68
N LEU A 80 6.79 4.82 4.38
CA LEU A 80 7.26 3.56 3.81
C LEU A 80 7.68 3.67 2.34
N LEU A 81 7.08 4.60 1.58
CA LEU A 81 7.30 4.74 0.15
C LEU A 81 7.36 6.21 -0.26
N LEU A 82 8.40 6.54 -1.03
CA LEU A 82 8.51 7.79 -1.76
C LEU A 82 7.81 7.69 -3.12
N PRO A 83 7.32 8.80 -3.69
CA PRO A 83 6.54 8.77 -4.94
C PRO A 83 7.30 8.15 -6.13
N HIS A 84 8.61 8.36 -6.22
CA HIS A 84 9.44 7.79 -7.29
C HIS A 84 9.67 6.28 -7.18
N GLN A 85 9.31 5.66 -6.06
CA GLN A 85 9.44 4.22 -5.81
C GLN A 85 8.22 3.42 -6.26
N VAL A 86 7.16 4.09 -6.70
CA VAL A 86 5.95 3.46 -7.24
C VAL A 86 5.71 3.86 -8.69
N MET A 87 4.93 3.07 -9.40
CA MET A 87 4.53 3.38 -10.78
C MET A 87 3.67 4.65 -10.81
N ILE A 88 3.69 5.34 -11.95
CA ILE A 88 2.82 6.50 -12.20
C ILE A 88 1.34 6.11 -12.01
N GLY A 89 0.54 7.00 -11.43
CA GLY A 89 -0.87 6.73 -11.16
C GLY A 89 -1.13 5.95 -9.86
N VAL A 90 -0.11 5.34 -9.23
CA VAL A 90 -0.28 4.59 -7.98
C VAL A 90 -0.64 5.51 -6.81
N PRO A 91 0.06 6.64 -6.55
CA PRO A 91 -0.32 7.56 -5.47
C PRO A 91 -1.77 8.06 -5.60
N GLU A 92 -2.22 8.36 -6.81
CA GLU A 92 -3.56 8.83 -7.13
C GLU A 92 -4.61 7.74 -6.98
N SER A 93 -4.27 6.50 -7.34
CA SER A 93 -5.13 5.33 -7.19
C SER A 93 -5.33 4.92 -5.73
N LEU A 94 -4.40 5.29 -4.84
CA LEU A 94 -4.38 4.90 -3.43
C LEU A 94 -4.60 6.08 -2.47
N ARG A 95 -5.29 7.15 -2.90
CA ARG A 95 -5.53 8.37 -2.10
C ARG A 95 -6.02 8.12 -0.67
N LYS A 96 -6.85 7.10 -0.45
CA LYS A 96 -7.29 6.70 0.88
C LYS A 96 -7.39 5.18 0.98
N LEU A 97 -6.92 4.66 2.11
CA LEU A 97 -6.99 3.25 2.48
C LEU A 97 -7.71 3.12 3.81
N SER A 98 -8.71 2.25 3.88
CA SER A 98 -9.34 1.83 5.13
C SER A 98 -9.15 0.33 5.31
N PHE A 99 -8.42 -0.05 6.34
CA PHE A 99 -8.20 -1.43 6.75
C PHE A 99 -9.21 -1.80 7.83
N THR A 100 -9.94 -2.88 7.63
CA THR A 100 -10.74 -3.55 8.66
C THR A 100 -10.04 -4.85 9.00
N ILE A 101 -9.54 -4.97 10.22
CA ILE A 101 -8.82 -6.15 10.71
C ILE A 101 -9.75 -6.94 11.63
N THR A 102 -9.97 -8.21 11.31
CA THR A 102 -10.76 -9.11 12.14
C THR A 102 -9.88 -10.23 12.69
N THR A 103 -9.83 -10.32 14.02
CA THR A 103 -9.15 -11.39 14.76
C THR A 103 -10.18 -12.25 15.46
N ASN A 104 -10.18 -13.56 15.18
CA ASN A 104 -11.06 -14.56 15.79
C ASN A 104 -12.57 -14.26 15.67
N ASP A 105 -12.98 -13.58 14.60
CA ASP A 105 -14.39 -13.31 14.23
C ASP A 105 -15.25 -12.53 15.26
N ILE A 106 -14.64 -11.92 16.28
CA ILE A 106 -15.36 -11.20 17.36
C ILE A 106 -14.99 -9.72 17.40
N ASP A 107 -13.69 -9.40 17.31
CA ASP A 107 -13.20 -8.03 17.41
C ASP A 107 -12.71 -7.53 16.05
N SER A 108 -13.17 -6.32 15.67
CA SER A 108 -12.71 -5.64 14.48
C SER A 108 -12.08 -4.30 14.80
N GLU A 109 -10.84 -4.10 14.38
CA GLU A 109 -10.14 -2.81 14.42
C GLU A 109 -10.18 -2.14 13.04
N GLN A 110 -10.25 -0.80 13.04
CA GLN A 110 -10.20 -0.01 11.81
C GLN A 110 -9.00 0.92 11.79
N ILE A 111 -8.26 0.88 10.69
CA ILE A 111 -7.14 1.78 10.42
C ILE A 111 -7.47 2.55 9.15
N SER A 112 -7.54 3.87 9.21
CA SER A 112 -7.75 4.72 8.02
C SER A 112 -6.53 5.60 7.77
N ILE A 113 -6.12 5.67 6.51
CA ILE A 113 -4.92 6.38 6.06
C ILE A 113 -5.28 7.19 4.83
N THR A 114 -4.95 8.47 4.87
CA THR A 114 -5.15 9.41 3.76
C THR A 114 -3.79 9.78 3.19
N ALA A 115 -3.68 9.83 1.88
CA ALA A 115 -2.45 10.06 1.13
C ALA A 115 -1.28 9.17 1.64
N PRO A 116 -1.42 7.83 1.60
CA PRO A 116 -0.40 6.90 2.07
C PRO A 116 0.90 6.98 1.24
N ILE A 117 0.84 7.62 0.08
CA ILE A 117 2.01 8.03 -0.71
C ILE A 117 1.76 9.48 -1.09
N ARG A 118 2.79 10.32 -0.96
CA ARG A 118 2.71 11.71 -1.40
C ARG A 118 2.38 11.74 -2.90
N ILE A 119 1.42 12.57 -3.28
CA ILE A 119 1.09 12.81 -4.69
C ILE A 119 2.00 13.95 -5.15
N ASP A 120 2.94 13.63 -6.04
CA ASP A 120 3.76 14.65 -6.69
C ASP A 120 2.95 15.30 -7.81
N GLN A 121 3.13 16.61 -8.01
CA GLN A 121 2.59 17.27 -9.19
C GLN A 121 3.42 16.81 -10.40
N TYR A 122 2.83 16.01 -11.29
CA TYR A 122 3.49 15.66 -12.55
C TYR A 122 3.65 16.92 -13.39
N PHE A 123 4.88 17.41 -13.55
CA PHE A 123 5.18 18.40 -14.56
C PHE A 123 5.20 17.69 -15.92
N PHE A 124 4.21 17.97 -16.76
CA PHE A 124 4.28 17.69 -18.19
C PHE A 124 5.36 18.61 -18.80
N ASP A 125 6.52 18.07 -19.16
CA ASP A 125 7.48 18.78 -20.01
C ASP A 125 7.05 18.58 -21.47
N GLU A 126 6.37 19.58 -22.05
CA GLU A 126 5.89 19.58 -23.44
C GLU A 126 7.02 19.45 -24.49
N ARG A 127 8.29 19.47 -24.07
CA ARG A 127 9.47 19.43 -24.96
C ARG A 127 9.88 18.03 -25.44
N LYS A 128 9.01 17.03 -25.31
CA LYS A 128 9.16 15.73 -25.99
C LYS A 128 8.02 15.47 -26.98
N GLN A 129 7.68 16.45 -27.82
CA GLN A 129 7.16 16.10 -29.15
C GLN A 129 8.29 15.47 -29.94
N ILE A 130 8.28 14.14 -30.01
CA ILE A 130 9.07 13.37 -30.96
C ILE A 130 8.55 13.78 -32.34
N ALA A 131 9.38 14.50 -33.11
CA ALA A 131 9.15 14.73 -34.52
C ALA A 131 9.06 13.36 -35.20
N TYR A 132 7.90 13.05 -35.76
CA TYR A 132 7.82 12.06 -36.82
C TYR A 132 8.16 12.80 -38.11
N GLU A 133 9.36 12.56 -38.63
CA GLU A 133 9.67 12.77 -40.06
C GLU A 133 8.96 11.73 -40.91
#